data_AF-A0A6P5HP20-F1
#
_entry.id   AF-A0A6P5HP20-F1
#
_cell.length_a   1.000
_cell.length_b   1.000
_cell.length_c   1.000
_cell.angle_alpha   90.00
_cell.angle_beta   90.00
_cell.angle_gamma   90.00
#
_symmetry.space_group_name_H-M   'P 1'
#
loop_
_entity.id
_entity.type
_entity.pdbx_description
1 polymer ?
#
loop_
_entity_poly.entity_id
_entity_poly.type
_entity_poly.pdbx_seq_one_letter_code
_entity_poly.pdbx_strand_id
1 'polypeptide(L)'
;MFEGVVSQVLAGYLGRYVKGIQKDQLKIGIWNEEILLENVELILEAFDYLQLPFALKSGKVGKLSIKIPWKKLGWDPIIVVLEDVFICACQREESEWSSDSIDRRELAGKLAKLNAIELAKFSRRVSDNQTGQSFISYVSAKILDNIQVSIQNVHIIYIDSHEDQENFIFGLRFSTLTITTDTRKLVFSMSSIGRSRVGQVNKIVVISTVEFYCKRLEEHNFFSIDDLTESQLCCNLDHEREDYIINPFDVLVSVRANKSGMVDGGIPQYDITVELSDLVLSLNEIQLRQIFGLWDYFTICGLRKKYGRYRPSQSSLSKKVEGWQILWWHYAQQAILADVRQRLRRISWSNLGQRLNYRRRYIDLYRRKLELLQNEQVVSKDILQELEKMDKECDIDDILSYRSFAERQLQDLLLKSKSSTSGANNIMSSQEKNQNDEQSASRARRWLNWLSLGMLGAGGTADTSSFAGVVSDEIIKDV
;
A
#
# COMPACT_ATOMS: atom_id res chain seq x y z
N MET A 1 -6.26 -15.32 -22.75
CA MET A 1 -4.85 -15.07 -22.34
C MET A 1 -4.73 -14.03 -21.22
N PHE A 2 -5.19 -12.79 -21.40
CA PHE A 2 -5.08 -11.73 -20.38
C PHE A 2 -5.89 -12.02 -19.10
N GLU A 3 -7.07 -12.62 -19.26
CA GLU A 3 -7.96 -13.06 -18.16
C GLU A 3 -7.25 -13.97 -17.15
N GLY A 4 -6.45 -14.93 -17.60
CA GLY A 4 -5.73 -15.86 -16.73
C GLY A 4 -4.66 -15.17 -15.87
N VAL A 5 -3.95 -14.19 -16.44
CA VAL A 5 -2.93 -13.41 -15.72
C VAL A 5 -3.59 -12.51 -14.67
N VAL A 6 -4.64 -11.78 -15.04
CA VAL A 6 -5.38 -10.94 -14.10
C VAL A 6 -6.04 -11.79 -13.01
N SER A 7 -6.52 -12.99 -13.37
CA SER A 7 -7.09 -13.95 -12.41
C SER A 7 -6.10 -14.33 -11.32
N GLN A 8 -4.89 -14.70 -11.71
CA GLN A 8 -3.83 -15.10 -10.79
C GLN A 8 -3.37 -13.92 -9.92
N VAL A 9 -3.30 -12.71 -10.49
CA VAL A 9 -2.95 -11.49 -9.75
C VAL A 9 -4.02 -11.14 -8.72
N LEU A 10 -5.29 -11.10 -9.12
CA LEU A 10 -6.40 -10.77 -8.22
C LEU A 10 -6.53 -11.82 -7.10
N ALA A 11 -6.44 -13.10 -7.42
CA ALA A 11 -6.48 -14.15 -6.41
C ALA A 11 -5.31 -14.04 -5.42
N GLY A 12 -4.11 -13.70 -5.90
CA GLY A 12 -2.94 -13.45 -5.06
C GLY A 12 -3.09 -12.20 -4.19
N TYR A 13 -3.76 -11.15 -4.67
CA TYR A 13 -4.03 -9.94 -3.89
C TYR A 13 -5.13 -10.16 -2.84
N LEU A 14 -6.28 -10.68 -3.24
CA LEU A 14 -7.41 -10.94 -2.34
C LEU A 14 -7.02 -11.93 -1.25
N GLY A 15 -6.25 -12.98 -1.60
CA GLY A 15 -5.76 -13.98 -0.64
C GLY A 15 -4.86 -13.44 0.47
N ARG A 16 -4.37 -12.20 0.37
CA ARG A 16 -3.61 -11.54 1.44
C ARG A 16 -4.49 -10.83 2.46
N TYR A 17 -5.66 -10.37 2.05
CA TYR A 17 -6.55 -9.56 2.89
C TYR A 17 -7.73 -10.34 3.44
N VAL A 18 -8.06 -11.47 2.82
CA VAL A 18 -9.28 -12.22 3.10
C VAL A 18 -8.96 -13.65 3.52
N LYS A 19 -9.57 -14.10 4.61
CA LYS A 19 -9.48 -15.47 5.11
C LYS A 19 -10.29 -16.45 4.26
N GLY A 20 -9.79 -17.68 4.11
CA GLY A 20 -10.60 -18.80 3.64
C GLY A 20 -10.99 -18.80 2.15
N ILE A 21 -10.36 -17.97 1.30
CA ILE A 21 -10.75 -17.93 -0.11
C ILE A 21 -10.38 -19.24 -0.84
N GLN A 22 -11.41 -19.91 -1.38
CA GLN A 22 -11.19 -21.03 -2.29
C GLN A 22 -10.72 -20.49 -3.65
N LYS A 23 -9.47 -20.80 -4.01
CA LYS A 23 -8.84 -20.33 -5.27
C LYS A 23 -9.64 -20.71 -6.52
N ASP A 24 -10.37 -21.82 -6.47
CA ASP A 24 -11.13 -22.32 -7.62
C ASP A 24 -12.45 -21.56 -7.82
N GLN A 25 -13.09 -21.10 -6.74
CA GLN A 25 -14.29 -20.24 -6.82
C GLN A 25 -13.94 -18.86 -7.39
N LEU A 26 -12.81 -18.27 -6.98
CA LEU A 26 -12.31 -17.03 -7.56
C LEU A 26 -12.06 -17.17 -9.06
N LYS A 27 -11.39 -18.25 -9.49
CA LYS A 27 -11.11 -18.46 -10.91
C LYS A 27 -12.40 -18.44 -11.73
N ILE A 28 -13.43 -19.20 -11.31
CA ILE A 28 -14.70 -19.30 -12.04
C ILE A 28 -15.42 -17.94 -12.13
N GLY A 29 -15.46 -17.16 -11.04
CA GLY A 29 -16.06 -15.81 -11.07
C GLY A 29 -15.34 -14.87 -12.04
N ILE A 30 -14.00 -14.95 -12.11
CA ILE A 30 -13.19 -14.10 -12.99
C ILE A 30 -13.48 -14.38 -14.47
N TRP A 31 -13.76 -15.63 -14.85
CA TRP A 31 -14.20 -15.98 -16.21
C TRP A 31 -15.60 -15.43 -16.54
N ASN A 32 -16.46 -15.27 -15.54
CA ASN A 32 -17.84 -14.81 -15.69
C ASN A 32 -17.98 -13.28 -15.58
N GLU A 33 -16.90 -12.51 -15.81
CA GLU A 33 -16.84 -11.03 -15.70
C GLU A 33 -17.13 -10.45 -14.29
N GLU A 34 -17.50 -11.27 -13.30
CA GLU A 34 -17.84 -10.85 -11.94
C GLU A 34 -17.30 -11.81 -10.86
N ILE A 35 -16.51 -11.26 -9.95
CA ILE A 35 -16.12 -11.92 -8.70
C ILE A 35 -17.12 -11.50 -7.64
N LEU A 36 -17.76 -12.44 -6.96
CA LEU A 36 -18.62 -12.18 -5.80
C LEU A 36 -18.14 -13.02 -4.63
N LEU A 37 -17.78 -12.36 -3.53
CA LEU A 37 -17.49 -13.00 -2.25
C LEU A 37 -18.46 -12.44 -1.21
N GLU A 38 -19.11 -13.31 -0.45
CA GLU A 38 -20.06 -12.95 0.59
C GLU A 38 -19.53 -13.35 1.97
N ASN A 39 -19.88 -12.57 2.99
CA ASN A 39 -19.56 -12.79 4.41
C ASN A 39 -18.08 -13.10 4.64
N VAL A 40 -17.25 -12.16 4.19
CA VAL A 40 -15.82 -12.27 4.12
C VAL A 40 -15.16 -11.80 5.41
N GLU A 41 -14.30 -12.62 6.00
CA GLU A 41 -13.45 -12.22 7.13
C GLU A 41 -12.10 -11.68 6.68
N LEU A 42 -11.68 -10.59 7.31
CA LEU A 42 -10.40 -9.93 7.03
C LEU A 42 -9.25 -10.57 7.82
N ILE A 43 -8.08 -10.65 7.17
CA ILE A 43 -6.80 -10.99 7.81
C ILE A 43 -6.26 -9.72 8.47
N LEU A 44 -6.21 -9.69 9.79
CA LEU A 44 -5.92 -8.48 10.57
C LEU A 44 -4.45 -8.04 10.38
N GLU A 45 -3.54 -9.01 10.30
CA GLU A 45 -2.11 -8.80 10.06
C GLU A 45 -1.83 -8.20 8.68
N ALA A 46 -2.77 -8.37 7.73
CA ALA A 46 -2.64 -7.78 6.40
C ALA A 46 -2.64 -6.25 6.43
N PHE A 47 -3.10 -5.64 7.52
CA PHE A 47 -3.16 -4.19 7.72
C PHE A 47 -2.00 -3.64 8.57
N ASP A 48 -1.03 -4.48 8.96
CA ASP A 48 0.15 -4.07 9.74
C ASP A 48 0.97 -2.97 9.06
N TYR A 49 0.93 -2.90 7.73
CA TYR A 49 1.60 -1.86 6.96
C TYR A 49 1.07 -0.44 7.23
N LEU A 50 -0.16 -0.30 7.73
CA LEU A 50 -0.75 0.98 8.12
C LEU A 50 -0.13 1.53 9.41
N GLN A 51 0.51 0.68 10.22
CA GLN A 51 1.17 1.05 11.48
C GLN A 51 0.25 1.82 12.45
N LEU A 52 -1.02 1.39 12.55
CA LEU A 52 -2.05 2.03 13.37
C LEU A 52 -1.68 2.01 14.87
N PRO A 53 -2.05 3.06 15.65
CA PRO A 53 -1.75 3.14 17.08
C PRO A 53 -2.63 2.23 17.96
N PHE A 54 -3.59 1.52 17.36
CA PHE A 54 -4.50 0.57 18.00
C PHE A 54 -4.41 -0.81 17.34
N ALA A 55 -4.93 -1.84 18.01
CA ALA A 55 -5.06 -3.18 17.48
C ALA A 55 -6.38 -3.32 16.73
N LEU A 56 -6.38 -4.08 15.63
CA LEU A 56 -7.62 -4.56 15.01
C LEU A 56 -7.99 -5.88 15.68
N LYS A 57 -9.23 -6.03 16.15
CA LYS A 57 -9.75 -7.24 16.79
C LYS A 57 -10.58 -8.09 15.83
N SER A 58 -11.40 -7.45 15.02
CA SER A 58 -12.19 -8.13 13.98
C SER A 58 -12.39 -7.24 12.77
N GLY A 59 -12.57 -7.87 11.60
CA GLY A 59 -12.92 -7.18 10.37
C GLY A 59 -13.76 -8.10 9.49
N LYS A 60 -14.93 -7.63 9.07
CA LYS A 60 -15.88 -8.37 8.24
C LYS A 60 -16.37 -7.50 7.10
N VAL A 61 -16.64 -8.13 5.97
CA VAL A 61 -17.23 -7.50 4.79
C VAL A 61 -18.37 -8.40 4.34
N GLY A 62 -19.61 -7.92 4.42
CA GLY A 62 -20.79 -8.68 4.04
C GLY A 62 -20.76 -9.08 2.56
N LYS A 63 -20.26 -8.21 1.69
CA LYS A 63 -20.11 -8.53 0.26
C LYS A 63 -18.97 -7.77 -0.40
N LEU A 64 -18.19 -8.46 -1.21
CA LEU A 64 -17.17 -7.92 -2.11
C LEU A 64 -17.49 -8.36 -3.54
N SER A 65 -17.81 -7.40 -4.41
CA SER A 65 -18.02 -7.62 -5.85
C SER A 65 -16.94 -6.90 -6.67
N ILE A 66 -16.33 -7.60 -7.63
CA ILE A 66 -15.38 -7.02 -8.59
C ILE A 66 -15.85 -7.36 -10.00
N LYS A 67 -16.30 -6.35 -10.74
CA LYS A 67 -16.76 -6.48 -12.13
C LYS A 67 -15.67 -6.01 -13.09
N ILE A 68 -15.27 -6.90 -14.00
CA ILE A 68 -14.20 -6.66 -14.97
C ILE A 68 -14.76 -6.78 -16.38
N PRO A 69 -14.86 -5.67 -17.14
CA PRO A 69 -15.41 -5.71 -18.50
C PRO A 69 -14.35 -6.20 -19.50
N TRP A 70 -14.10 -7.52 -19.57
CA TRP A 70 -13.04 -8.11 -20.42
C TRP A 70 -13.12 -7.67 -21.88
N LYS A 71 -14.33 -7.62 -22.44
CA LYS A 71 -14.59 -7.25 -23.83
C LYS A 71 -14.36 -5.78 -24.15
N LYS A 72 -14.35 -4.91 -23.13
CA LYS A 72 -14.25 -3.45 -23.26
C LYS A 72 -13.19 -2.86 -22.31
N LEU A 73 -12.16 -3.64 -22.01
CA LEU A 73 -11.12 -3.27 -21.07
C LEU A 73 -10.38 -2.01 -21.54
N GLY A 74 -10.49 -0.92 -20.77
CA GLY A 74 -9.93 0.40 -21.09
C GLY A 74 -10.95 1.44 -21.59
N TRP A 75 -12.17 1.00 -21.95
CA TRP A 75 -13.31 1.88 -22.22
C TRP A 75 -14.29 1.88 -21.05
N ASP A 76 -14.75 0.69 -20.65
CA ASP A 76 -15.62 0.53 -19.49
C ASP A 76 -14.77 0.39 -18.21
N PRO A 77 -15.24 0.95 -17.08
CA PRO A 77 -14.50 0.93 -15.82
C PRO A 77 -14.52 -0.45 -15.16
N ILE A 78 -13.46 -0.77 -14.41
CA ILE A 78 -13.51 -1.87 -13.44
C ILE A 78 -14.24 -1.35 -12.21
N ILE A 79 -15.28 -2.06 -11.79
CA ILE A 79 -16.11 -1.64 -10.65
C ILE A 79 -15.82 -2.56 -9.48
N VAL A 80 -15.33 -1.99 -8.37
CA VAL A 80 -15.11 -2.68 -7.10
C VAL A 80 -16.14 -2.19 -6.11
N VAL A 81 -16.97 -3.10 -5.60
CA VAL A 81 -18.02 -2.80 -4.62
C VAL A 81 -17.77 -3.57 -3.33
N LEU A 82 -17.75 -2.86 -2.20
CA LEU A 82 -17.78 -3.44 -0.87
C LEU A 82 -19.08 -3.02 -0.19
N GLU A 83 -19.85 -3.95 0.35
CA GLU A 83 -21.08 -3.68 1.12
C GLU A 83 -20.91 -4.28 2.52
N ASP A 84 -21.49 -3.60 3.51
CA ASP A 84 -21.53 -4.00 4.92
C ASP A 84 -20.13 -4.26 5.49
N VAL A 85 -19.33 -3.19 5.57
CA VAL A 85 -17.96 -3.25 6.09
C VAL A 85 -17.97 -2.92 7.56
N PHE A 86 -17.61 -3.90 8.39
CA PHE A 86 -17.51 -3.75 9.83
C PHE A 86 -16.09 -3.99 10.33
N ILE A 87 -15.53 -3.05 11.10
CA ILE A 87 -14.19 -3.15 11.68
C ILE A 87 -14.26 -2.81 13.17
N CYS A 88 -13.70 -3.69 14.01
CA CYS A 88 -13.55 -3.47 15.44
C CYS A 88 -12.06 -3.31 15.79
N ALA A 89 -11.76 -2.22 16.50
CA ALA A 89 -10.43 -1.90 17.01
C ALA A 89 -10.46 -1.68 18.52
N CYS A 90 -9.32 -1.85 19.18
CA CYS A 90 -9.16 -1.58 20.62
C CYS A 90 -7.74 -1.14 20.95
N GLN A 91 -7.49 -0.83 22.23
CA GLN A 91 -6.12 -0.63 22.72
C GLN A 91 -5.24 -1.86 22.46
N ARG A 92 -3.96 -1.62 22.19
CA ARG A 92 -2.98 -2.69 21.95
C ARG A 92 -2.59 -3.30 23.29
N GLU A 93 -2.67 -4.62 23.36
CA GLU A 93 -2.20 -5.39 24.50
C GLU A 93 -0.68 -5.25 24.68
N GLU A 94 -0.19 -5.52 25.89
CA GLU A 94 1.24 -5.42 26.22
C GLU A 94 2.09 -6.42 25.39
N SER A 95 1.51 -7.56 25.02
CA SER A 95 2.13 -8.59 24.16
C SER A 95 2.44 -8.07 22.74
N GLU A 96 1.62 -7.17 22.20
CA GLU A 96 1.79 -6.53 20.88
C GLU A 96 2.85 -5.42 20.87
N TRP A 97 3.40 -5.08 22.05
CA TRP A 97 4.55 -4.20 22.19
C TRP A 97 5.88 -4.97 22.34
N SER A 98 5.86 -6.29 22.16
CA SER A 98 7.06 -7.11 22.04
C SER A 98 7.94 -6.68 20.85
N SER A 99 9.25 -6.90 20.94
CA SER A 99 10.19 -6.53 19.86
C SER A 99 9.76 -7.13 18.51
N ASP A 100 9.42 -8.43 18.49
CA ASP A 100 9.09 -9.14 17.25
C ASP A 100 7.85 -8.57 16.54
N SER A 101 6.81 -8.21 17.29
CA SER A 101 5.57 -7.66 16.73
C SER A 101 5.74 -6.21 16.25
N ILE A 102 6.56 -5.42 16.93
CA ILE A 102 6.94 -4.08 16.49
C ILE A 102 7.79 -4.18 15.22
N ASP A 103 8.84 -4.99 15.24
CA ASP A 103 9.77 -5.16 14.12
C ASP A 103 9.03 -5.64 12.86
N ARG A 104 8.08 -6.57 12.99
CA ARG A 104 7.21 -7.01 11.89
C ARG A 104 6.41 -5.85 11.28
N ARG A 105 5.75 -5.02 12.10
CA ARG A 105 4.97 -3.86 11.64
C ARG A 105 5.84 -2.76 11.02
N GLU A 106 7.02 -2.53 11.59
CA GLU A 106 8.01 -1.61 11.04
C GLU A 106 8.45 -2.07 9.64
N LEU A 107 8.77 -3.37 9.50
CA LEU A 107 9.13 -3.97 8.22
C LEU A 107 7.97 -3.91 7.22
N ALA A 108 6.75 -4.26 7.62
CA ALA A 108 5.58 -4.22 6.75
C ALA A 108 5.31 -2.81 6.21
N GLY A 109 5.34 -1.79 7.07
CA GLY A 109 5.15 -0.40 6.64
C GLY A 109 6.31 0.13 5.80
N LYS A 110 7.55 -0.30 6.07
CA LYS A 110 8.72 0.04 5.24
C LYS A 110 8.59 -0.54 3.83
N LEU A 111 8.24 -1.82 3.73
CA LEU A 111 8.02 -2.49 2.44
C LEU A 111 6.85 -1.87 1.68
N ALA A 112 5.74 -1.55 2.36
CA ALA A 112 4.60 -0.90 1.71
C ALA A 112 4.94 0.49 1.16
N LYS A 113 5.69 1.30 1.92
CA LYS A 113 6.19 2.60 1.45
C LYS A 113 7.10 2.45 0.24
N LEU A 114 8.04 1.51 0.29
CA LEU A 114 8.95 1.22 -0.80
C LEU A 114 8.17 0.79 -2.07
N ASN A 115 7.24 -0.15 -1.94
CA ASN A 115 6.40 -0.62 -3.03
C ASN A 115 5.55 0.51 -3.62
N ALA A 116 4.98 1.40 -2.78
CA ALA A 116 4.21 2.55 -3.25
C ALA A 116 5.07 3.52 -4.08
N ILE A 117 6.31 3.78 -3.66
CA ILE A 117 7.25 4.64 -4.40
C ILE A 117 7.64 4.00 -5.74
N GLU A 118 7.89 2.69 -5.75
CA GLU A 118 8.21 1.96 -6.98
C GLU A 118 7.04 1.90 -7.96
N LEU A 119 5.82 1.68 -7.46
CA LEU A 119 4.59 1.76 -8.24
C LEU A 119 4.39 3.15 -8.84
N ALA A 120 4.61 4.22 -8.07
CA ALA A 120 4.52 5.58 -8.57
C ALA A 120 5.56 5.86 -9.68
N LYS A 121 6.80 5.39 -9.48
CA LYS A 121 7.87 5.47 -10.47
C LYS A 121 7.52 4.69 -11.75
N PHE A 122 6.90 3.53 -11.62
CA PHE A 122 6.43 2.71 -12.74
C PHE A 122 5.32 3.44 -13.51
N SER A 123 4.29 3.91 -12.80
CA SER A 123 3.18 4.66 -13.38
C SER A 123 3.64 5.88 -14.18
N ARG A 124 4.65 6.61 -13.68
CA ARG A 124 5.23 7.75 -14.38
C ARG A 124 5.93 7.34 -15.68
N ARG A 125 6.79 6.32 -15.65
CA ARG A 125 7.48 5.81 -16.86
C ARG A 125 6.51 5.28 -17.92
N VAL A 126 5.46 4.61 -17.47
CA VAL A 126 4.35 4.13 -18.31
C VAL A 126 3.60 5.29 -18.99
N SER A 127 3.44 6.41 -18.29
CA SER A 127 2.74 7.60 -18.80
C SER A 127 3.61 8.48 -19.70
N ASP A 128 4.91 8.60 -19.41
CA ASP A 128 5.86 9.50 -20.10
C ASP A 128 6.38 8.93 -21.44
N ASN A 129 6.25 7.63 -21.68
CA ASN A 129 6.67 7.00 -22.94
C ASN A 129 5.75 7.39 -24.11
N GLN A 130 6.01 8.56 -24.70
CA GLN A 130 5.38 9.04 -25.94
C GLN A 130 5.80 8.23 -27.18
N THR A 131 6.73 7.30 -27.05
CA THR A 131 7.11 6.33 -28.09
C THR A 131 6.34 5.02 -27.90
N GLY A 132 5.17 4.93 -28.51
CA GLY A 132 4.27 3.78 -28.40
C GLY A 132 4.87 2.47 -28.88
N GLN A 133 5.44 1.68 -27.97
CA GLN A 133 5.93 0.32 -28.29
C GLN A 133 5.32 -0.80 -27.43
N SER A 134 4.41 -0.50 -26.50
CA SER A 134 3.89 -1.53 -25.59
C SER A 134 2.39 -1.36 -25.32
N PHE A 135 1.58 -2.12 -26.05
CA PHE A 135 0.13 -2.22 -25.86
C PHE A 135 -0.25 -2.44 -24.39
N ILE A 136 0.50 -3.27 -23.66
CA ILE A 136 0.30 -3.58 -22.25
C ILE A 136 0.46 -2.33 -21.36
N SER A 137 1.44 -1.46 -21.66
CA SER A 137 1.68 -0.22 -20.89
C SER A 137 0.49 0.74 -20.99
N TYR A 138 -0.06 0.89 -22.20
CA TYR A 138 -1.25 1.70 -22.45
C TYR A 138 -2.49 1.13 -21.77
N VAL A 139 -2.69 -0.19 -21.89
CA VAL A 139 -3.83 -0.89 -21.29
C VAL A 139 -3.76 -0.81 -19.76
N SER A 140 -2.60 -1.06 -19.13
CA SER A 140 -2.45 -0.96 -17.67
C SER A 140 -2.70 0.46 -17.14
N ALA A 141 -2.23 1.50 -17.83
CA ALA A 141 -2.50 2.88 -17.45
C ALA A 141 -4.00 3.22 -17.54
N LYS A 142 -4.65 2.78 -18.63
CA LYS A 142 -6.09 2.99 -18.84
C LYS A 142 -6.95 2.22 -17.84
N ILE A 143 -6.55 1.00 -17.48
CA ILE A 143 -7.21 0.22 -16.43
C ILE A 143 -7.12 0.97 -15.10
N LEU A 144 -5.93 1.36 -14.65
CA LEU A 144 -5.72 2.04 -13.37
C LEU A 144 -6.46 3.39 -13.28
N ASP A 145 -6.52 4.12 -14.39
CA ASP A 145 -7.24 5.39 -14.45
C ASP A 145 -8.76 5.22 -14.37
N ASN A 146 -9.29 4.05 -14.77
CA ASN A 146 -10.72 3.78 -14.85
C ASN A 146 -11.25 2.83 -13.75
N ILE A 147 -10.49 2.55 -12.69
CA ILE A 147 -11.02 1.81 -11.53
C ILE A 147 -12.00 2.71 -10.77
N GLN A 148 -13.22 2.23 -10.58
CA GLN A 148 -14.24 2.81 -9.73
C GLN A 148 -14.39 1.95 -8.47
N VAL A 149 -14.45 2.61 -7.32
CA VAL A 149 -14.61 1.95 -6.03
C VAL A 149 -15.87 2.49 -5.37
N SER A 150 -16.74 1.61 -4.88
CA SER A 150 -17.91 1.96 -4.08
C SER A 150 -17.89 1.13 -2.81
N ILE A 151 -17.87 1.79 -1.65
CA ILE A 151 -17.94 1.15 -0.34
C ILE A 151 -19.23 1.61 0.32
N GLN A 152 -20.07 0.69 0.76
CA GLN A 152 -21.39 0.98 1.32
C GLN A 152 -21.53 0.41 2.72
N ASN A 153 -22.32 1.10 3.55
CA ASN A 153 -22.61 0.75 4.93
C ASN A 153 -21.34 0.39 5.72
N VAL A 154 -20.48 1.39 5.92
CA VAL A 154 -19.24 1.21 6.66
C VAL A 154 -19.45 1.60 8.10
N HIS A 155 -18.99 0.74 9.00
CA HIS A 155 -19.01 0.97 10.43
C HIS A 155 -17.70 0.53 11.06
N ILE A 156 -16.95 1.50 11.56
CA ILE A 156 -15.68 1.29 12.25
C ILE A 156 -15.88 1.67 13.70
N ILE A 157 -15.66 0.71 14.60
CA ILE A 157 -15.73 0.96 16.04
C ILE A 157 -14.35 0.82 16.67
N TYR A 158 -14.10 1.69 17.64
CA TYR A 158 -12.99 1.61 18.54
C TYR A 158 -13.53 1.46 19.96
N ILE A 159 -13.18 0.37 20.61
CA ILE A 159 -13.57 0.06 21.99
C ILE A 159 -12.41 0.48 22.90
N ASP A 160 -12.72 1.42 23.77
CA ASP A 160 -11.84 1.83 24.87
C ASP A 160 -12.27 1.11 26.15
N SER A 161 -11.50 0.11 26.55
CA SER A 161 -11.73 -0.65 27.77
C SER A 161 -10.59 -0.41 28.75
N HIS A 162 -10.89 0.21 29.87
CA HIS A 162 -9.95 0.46 30.96
C HIS A 162 -10.38 -0.33 32.19
N GLU A 163 -9.48 -1.10 32.80
CA GLU A 163 -9.79 -1.98 33.95
C GLU A 163 -10.44 -1.24 35.14
N ASP A 164 -10.22 0.07 35.27
CA ASP A 164 -10.70 0.91 36.37
C ASP A 164 -11.78 1.94 35.97
N GLN A 165 -12.24 1.93 34.70
CA GLN A 165 -13.21 2.91 34.19
C GLN A 165 -14.29 2.28 33.33
N GLU A 166 -15.34 3.04 33.11
CA GLU A 166 -16.43 2.67 32.21
C GLU A 166 -15.90 2.50 30.78
N ASN A 167 -16.42 1.50 30.07
CA ASN A 167 -16.02 1.25 28.69
C ASN A 167 -16.71 2.27 27.76
N PHE A 168 -15.95 2.83 26.83
CA PHE A 168 -16.45 3.77 25.83
C PHE A 168 -16.26 3.21 24.41
N ILE A 169 -17.20 3.53 23.54
CA ILE A 169 -17.14 3.18 22.12
C ILE A 169 -17.08 4.47 21.31
N PHE A 170 -16.07 4.56 20.46
CA PHE A 170 -15.98 5.57 19.43
C PHE A 170 -16.35 4.92 18.09
N GLY A 171 -17.42 5.40 17.46
CA GLY A 171 -17.88 4.85 16.19
C GLY A 171 -17.77 5.87 15.07
N LEU A 172 -17.24 5.43 13.93
CA LEU A 172 -17.26 6.14 12.66
C LEU A 172 -18.16 5.36 11.70
N ARG A 173 -19.21 5.98 11.19
CA ARG A 173 -20.15 5.38 10.24
C ARG A 173 -20.29 6.27 9.01
N PHE A 174 -20.41 5.65 7.83
CA PHE A 174 -20.83 6.36 6.63
C PHE A 174 -21.62 5.44 5.70
N SER A 175 -22.62 6.00 5.02
CA SER A 175 -23.53 5.20 4.18
C SER A 175 -22.86 4.78 2.88
N THR A 176 -22.16 5.70 2.22
CA THR A 176 -21.48 5.41 0.95
C THR A 176 -20.17 6.19 0.85
N LEU A 177 -19.16 5.56 0.27
CA LEU A 177 -17.93 6.17 -0.22
C LEU A 177 -17.76 5.72 -1.66
N THR A 178 -17.82 6.65 -2.60
CA THR A 178 -17.63 6.37 -4.02
C THR A 178 -16.42 7.12 -4.54
N ILE A 179 -15.55 6.43 -5.25
CA ILE A 179 -14.40 6.98 -5.96
C ILE A 179 -14.65 6.73 -7.44
N THR A 180 -14.90 7.79 -8.18
CA THR A 180 -15.18 7.72 -9.62
C THR A 180 -14.20 8.60 -10.38
N THR A 181 -13.85 8.18 -11.59
CA THR A 181 -13.09 9.02 -12.52
C THR A 181 -14.08 9.74 -13.42
N ASP A 182 -14.12 11.07 -13.34
CA ASP A 182 -14.99 11.88 -14.20
C ASP A 182 -14.40 11.96 -15.61
N THR A 183 -14.97 11.18 -16.52
CA THR A 183 -14.59 11.13 -17.92
C THR A 183 -15.14 12.30 -18.72
N ARG A 184 -16.06 13.12 -18.18
CA ARG A 184 -16.73 14.21 -18.92
C ARG A 184 -15.81 15.40 -19.18
N LYS A 185 -14.79 15.61 -18.35
CA LYS A 185 -13.78 16.68 -18.52
C LYS A 185 -12.54 16.24 -19.33
N LEU A 186 -12.50 15.01 -19.84
CA LEU A 186 -11.60 14.64 -20.96
C LEU A 186 -12.14 15.25 -22.26
N VAL A 187 -12.27 16.58 -22.30
CA VAL A 187 -12.50 17.29 -23.56
C VAL A 187 -11.23 17.09 -24.38
N PHE A 188 -11.38 16.35 -25.48
CA PHE A 188 -10.39 16.30 -26.55
C PHE A 188 -10.11 17.73 -27.01
N SER A 189 -9.05 18.35 -26.51
CA SER A 189 -8.48 19.52 -27.18
C SER A 189 -7.76 19.03 -28.43
N MET A 190 -8.52 18.85 -29.51
CA MET A 190 -7.97 18.73 -30.86
C MET A 190 -7.55 20.13 -31.32
N SER A 191 -6.42 20.63 -30.84
CA SER A 191 -5.72 21.71 -31.53
C SER A 191 -4.82 21.13 -32.61
N SER A 192 -5.04 21.59 -33.85
CA SER A 192 -4.55 21.05 -35.12
C SER A 192 -3.04 21.17 -35.38
N ILE A 193 -2.18 21.27 -34.37
CA ILE A 193 -0.72 21.35 -34.56
C ILE A 193 -0.01 20.90 -33.27
N GLY A 194 0.85 19.89 -33.39
CA GLY A 194 1.70 19.38 -32.31
C GLY A 194 0.99 18.46 -31.31
N ARG A 195 1.29 17.16 -31.35
CA ARG A 195 0.78 16.17 -30.38
C ARG A 195 1.42 16.38 -28.99
N SER A 196 0.80 17.18 -28.12
CA SER A 196 0.99 17.06 -26.68
C SER A 196 -0.31 16.53 -26.06
N ARG A 197 -0.35 15.22 -25.79
CA ARG A 197 -1.46 14.59 -25.07
C ARG A 197 -1.34 14.93 -23.59
N VAL A 198 -1.89 16.07 -23.18
CA VAL A 198 -1.95 16.45 -21.76
C VAL A 198 -3.20 15.81 -21.14
N GLY A 199 -3.05 14.58 -20.64
CA GLY A 199 -4.12 13.85 -19.96
C GLY A 199 -4.35 14.39 -18.55
N GLN A 200 -5.33 15.27 -18.38
CA GLN A 200 -5.87 15.62 -17.07
C GLN A 200 -6.78 14.51 -16.59
N VAL A 201 -6.59 14.03 -15.35
CA VAL A 201 -7.46 13.03 -14.73
C VAL A 201 -8.17 13.68 -13.56
N ASN A 202 -9.50 13.65 -13.59
CA ASN A 202 -10.33 14.14 -12.49
C ASN A 202 -10.91 12.92 -11.77
N LYS A 203 -10.57 12.77 -10.50
CA LYS A 203 -11.20 11.80 -9.60
C LYS A 203 -12.12 12.53 -8.65
N ILE A 204 -13.34 12.05 -8.53
CA ILE A 204 -14.34 12.56 -7.61
C ILE A 204 -14.54 11.50 -6.53
N VAL A 205 -14.38 11.91 -5.28
CA VAL A 205 -14.68 11.12 -4.09
C VAL A 205 -15.91 11.72 -3.44
N VAL A 206 -16.97 10.94 -3.29
CA VAL A 206 -18.19 11.34 -2.57
C VAL A 206 -18.31 10.45 -1.36
N ILE A 207 -18.45 11.04 -0.18
CA ILE A 207 -18.76 10.33 1.06
C ILE A 207 -20.08 10.86 1.58
N SER A 208 -21.06 10.00 1.75
CA SER A 208 -22.39 10.39 2.23
C SER A 208 -22.59 9.97 3.68
N THR A 209 -23.27 10.84 4.42
CA THR A 209 -23.71 10.66 5.81
C THR A 209 -22.60 10.21 6.73
N VAL A 210 -21.50 10.98 6.80
CA VAL A 210 -20.41 10.73 7.74
C VAL A 210 -20.87 11.07 9.15
N GLU A 211 -20.83 10.07 10.02
CA GLU A 211 -21.28 10.13 11.40
C GLU A 211 -20.14 9.74 12.32
N PHE A 212 -19.93 10.51 13.39
CA PHE A 212 -18.97 10.16 14.43
C PHE A 212 -19.62 10.32 15.79
N TYR A 213 -19.62 9.25 16.58
CA TYR A 213 -20.29 9.20 17.87
C TYR A 213 -19.37 8.63 18.95
N CYS A 214 -19.65 9.01 20.20
CA CYS A 214 -19.01 8.45 21.38
C CYS A 214 -20.08 8.09 22.39
N LYS A 215 -20.18 6.79 22.69
CA LYS A 215 -21.19 6.22 23.57
C LYS A 215 -20.53 5.47 24.72
N ARG A 216 -21.16 5.57 25.90
CA ARG A 216 -20.83 4.74 27.05
C ARG A 216 -21.46 3.36 26.89
N LEU A 217 -20.66 2.30 27.06
CA LEU A 217 -21.17 0.92 27.04
C LEU A 217 -21.70 0.56 28.43
N GLU A 218 -23.00 0.25 28.54
CA GLU A 218 -23.59 -0.24 29.78
C GLU A 218 -23.14 -1.69 30.05
N GLU A 219 -22.73 -1.98 31.30
CA GLU A 219 -22.07 -3.23 31.73
C GLU A 219 -22.97 -4.49 31.66
N HIS A 220 -24.25 -4.34 31.30
CA HIS A 220 -25.18 -5.46 31.25
C HIS A 220 -25.01 -6.27 29.96
N ASN A 221 -24.09 -7.26 30.01
CA ASN A 221 -24.03 -8.54 29.23
C ASN A 221 -22.69 -8.88 28.54
N PHE A 222 -21.54 -8.36 28.96
CA PHE A 222 -20.28 -8.67 28.26
C PHE A 222 -19.24 -9.31 29.18
N PHE A 223 -19.01 -10.62 28.98
CA PHE A 223 -17.91 -11.34 29.63
C PHE A 223 -16.57 -11.18 28.89
N SER A 224 -16.60 -10.83 27.58
CA SER A 224 -15.44 -10.62 26.72
C SER A 224 -15.77 -9.70 25.54
N ILE A 225 -14.83 -8.84 25.12
CA ILE A 225 -14.93 -8.07 23.86
C ILE A 225 -15.00 -9.00 22.64
N ASP A 226 -14.42 -10.21 22.75
CA ASP A 226 -14.35 -11.22 21.69
C ASP A 226 -15.72 -11.82 21.30
N ASP A 227 -16.75 -11.71 22.17
CA ASP A 227 -18.09 -12.25 21.93
C ASP A 227 -19.07 -11.23 21.33
N LEU A 228 -18.63 -9.99 21.11
CA LEU A 228 -19.47 -8.93 20.55
C LEU A 228 -19.77 -9.18 19.07
N THR A 229 -20.98 -9.66 18.80
CA THR A 229 -21.47 -9.79 17.41
C THR A 229 -21.80 -8.42 16.82
N GLU A 230 -21.57 -8.27 15.51
CA GLU A 230 -21.95 -7.08 14.72
C GLU A 230 -23.42 -6.72 14.93
N SER A 231 -24.30 -7.72 15.05
CA SER A 231 -25.69 -7.50 15.42
C SER A 231 -25.81 -6.92 16.82
N GLN A 232 -25.20 -7.46 17.88
CA GLN A 232 -25.29 -6.88 19.23
C GLN A 232 -24.73 -5.46 19.35
N LEU A 233 -23.68 -5.14 18.58
CA LEU A 233 -23.12 -3.80 18.51
C LEU A 233 -23.99 -2.85 17.70
N CYS A 234 -24.72 -3.32 16.69
CA CYS A 234 -25.62 -2.53 15.85
C CYS A 234 -27.07 -2.43 16.38
N CYS A 235 -27.57 -3.45 17.10
CA CYS A 235 -28.92 -3.51 17.67
C CYS A 235 -29.13 -2.53 18.83
N ASN A 236 -28.05 -2.11 19.50
CA ASN A 236 -28.08 -1.16 20.61
C ASN A 236 -27.81 0.30 20.16
N LEU A 237 -27.94 0.59 18.86
CA LEU A 237 -27.61 1.87 18.21
C LEU A 237 -28.84 2.58 17.64
N ASP A 238 -29.99 2.51 18.30
CA ASP A 238 -30.92 3.63 18.22
C ASP A 238 -30.22 4.81 18.92
N HIS A 239 -29.40 5.52 18.15
CA HIS A 239 -28.59 6.62 18.65
C HIS A 239 -29.52 7.78 19.02
N GLU A 240 -29.58 8.09 20.31
CA GLU A 240 -30.08 9.38 20.72
C GLU A 240 -29.19 10.46 20.11
N ARG A 241 -29.77 11.61 19.72
CA ARG A 241 -29.02 12.70 19.09
C ARG A 241 -27.84 13.19 19.94
N GLU A 242 -27.83 12.89 21.23
CA GLU A 242 -26.86 13.35 22.22
C GLU A 242 -25.52 12.56 22.19
N ASP A 243 -25.47 11.39 21.54
CA ASP A 243 -24.26 10.58 21.45
C ASP A 243 -23.32 11.01 20.30
N TYR A 244 -23.81 11.84 19.37
CA TYR A 244 -23.04 12.28 18.20
C TYR A 244 -22.06 13.39 18.56
N ILE A 245 -20.78 13.13 18.27
CA ILE A 245 -19.74 14.16 18.26
C ILE A 245 -19.84 15.00 16.98
N ILE A 246 -20.06 14.31 15.86
CA ILE A 246 -20.27 14.90 14.54
C ILE A 246 -21.59 14.37 14.00
N ASN A 247 -22.52 15.29 13.78
CA ASN A 247 -23.81 14.97 13.15
C ASN A 247 -23.59 14.55 11.69
N PRO A 248 -24.47 13.68 11.15
CA PRO A 248 -24.36 13.20 9.77
C PRO A 248 -24.20 14.36 8.77
N PHE A 249 -23.11 14.35 8.00
CA PHE A 249 -22.86 15.32 6.94
C PHE A 249 -22.28 14.66 5.69
N ASP A 250 -22.51 15.26 4.53
CA ASP A 250 -21.95 14.79 3.26
C ASP A 250 -20.65 15.54 2.92
N VAL A 251 -19.72 14.80 2.31
CA VAL A 251 -18.41 15.29 1.86
C VAL A 251 -18.23 14.99 0.38
N LEU A 252 -17.97 16.03 -0.40
CA LEU A 252 -17.58 15.91 -1.80
C LEU A 252 -16.14 16.39 -1.95
N VAL A 253 -15.24 15.48 -2.34
CA VAL A 253 -13.84 15.80 -2.66
C VAL A 253 -13.61 15.61 -4.15
N SER A 254 -13.33 16.69 -4.87
CA SER A 254 -12.91 16.63 -6.27
C SER A 254 -11.42 16.86 -6.37
N VAL A 255 -10.70 15.87 -6.92
CA VAL A 255 -9.24 15.87 -7.12
C VAL A 255 -8.95 15.92 -8.61
N ARG A 256 -8.32 17.00 -9.05
CA ARG A 256 -7.82 17.19 -10.42
C ARG A 256 -6.31 16.99 -10.43
N ALA A 257 -5.84 15.94 -11.12
CA ALA A 257 -4.44 15.61 -11.27
C ALA A 257 -3.94 15.96 -12.67
N ASN A 258 -2.93 16.82 -12.75
CA ASN A 258 -2.24 17.16 -13.99
C ASN A 258 -1.01 16.28 -14.17
N LYS A 259 -1.08 15.34 -15.12
CA LYS A 259 0.01 14.41 -15.44
C LYS A 259 1.06 14.97 -16.40
N SER A 260 1.05 16.27 -16.72
CA SER A 260 1.88 16.85 -17.78
C SER A 260 3.39 16.86 -17.50
N GLY A 261 3.83 16.57 -16.27
CA GLY A 261 5.26 16.47 -15.91
C GLY A 261 6.10 17.75 -16.06
N MET A 262 5.52 18.80 -16.67
CA MET A 262 6.11 20.10 -16.91
C MET A 262 5.64 21.05 -15.80
N VAL A 263 6.56 21.42 -14.92
CA VAL A 263 6.33 22.39 -13.82
C VAL A 263 6.28 23.84 -14.35
N ASP A 264 6.65 24.06 -15.61
CA ASP A 264 6.90 25.38 -16.19
C ASP A 264 5.65 26.19 -16.59
N GLY A 265 4.45 25.82 -16.11
CA GLY A 265 3.18 26.43 -16.53
C GLY A 265 2.39 27.19 -15.46
N GLY A 266 2.87 27.31 -14.22
CA GLY A 266 2.10 27.91 -13.12
C GLY A 266 0.82 27.15 -12.72
N ILE A 267 0.55 26.00 -13.35
CA ILE A 267 -0.59 25.14 -13.07
C ILE A 267 -0.21 24.16 -11.95
N PRO A 268 -0.99 24.05 -10.87
CA PRO A 268 -0.70 23.09 -9.81
C PRO A 268 -0.78 21.65 -10.32
N GLN A 269 0.10 20.80 -9.82
CA GLN A 269 0.12 19.36 -10.16
C GLN A 269 -1.16 18.66 -9.68
N TYR A 270 -1.65 19.07 -8.51
CA TYR A 270 -2.90 18.60 -7.93
C TYR A 270 -3.72 19.80 -7.49
N ASP A 271 -4.98 19.83 -7.90
CA ASP A 271 -5.98 20.80 -7.49
C ASP A 271 -7.09 20.04 -6.76
N ILE A 272 -7.26 20.32 -5.47
CA ILE A 272 -8.15 19.58 -4.56
C ILE A 272 -9.19 20.55 -4.04
N THR A 273 -10.45 20.24 -4.32
CA THR A 273 -11.63 20.99 -3.88
C THR A 273 -12.44 20.09 -2.94
N VAL A 274 -12.74 20.58 -1.74
CA VAL A 274 -13.52 19.87 -0.73
C VAL A 274 -14.76 20.72 -0.42
N GLU A 275 -15.93 20.15 -0.67
CA GLU A 275 -17.22 20.73 -0.33
C GLU A 275 -17.85 19.88 0.77
N LEU A 276 -18.28 20.55 1.83
CA LEU A 276 -18.90 19.94 3.00
C LEU A 276 -20.33 20.46 3.09
N SER A 277 -21.27 19.57 3.42
CA SER A 277 -22.60 20.00 3.88
C SER A 277 -22.51 20.63 5.29
N ASP A 278 -23.64 20.97 5.90
CA ASP A 278 -23.69 21.57 7.23
C ASP A 278 -23.01 20.66 8.28
N LEU A 279 -21.78 21.02 8.64
CA LEU A 279 -20.99 20.33 9.67
C LEU A 279 -21.39 20.86 11.05
N VAL A 280 -22.14 20.07 11.80
CA VAL A 280 -22.52 20.38 13.18
C VAL A 280 -21.73 19.50 14.13
N LEU A 281 -20.97 20.14 15.02
CA LEU A 281 -20.17 19.51 16.05
C LEU A 281 -20.79 19.78 17.43
N SER A 282 -21.01 18.72 18.20
CA SER A 282 -21.54 18.78 19.56
C SER A 282 -20.67 17.91 20.46
N LEU A 283 -20.20 18.46 21.58
CA LEU A 283 -19.31 17.76 22.50
C LEU A 283 -19.79 17.95 23.93
N ASN A 284 -20.00 16.85 24.64
CA ASN A 284 -20.24 16.85 26.07
C ASN A 284 -18.91 16.77 26.85
N GLU A 285 -18.91 17.16 28.13
CA GLU A 285 -17.75 17.10 29.02
C GLU A 285 -17.17 15.68 29.14
N ILE A 286 -18.04 14.67 29.22
CA ILE A 286 -17.64 13.26 29.29
C ILE A 286 -16.93 12.86 27.99
N GLN A 287 -17.50 13.16 26.83
CA GLN A 287 -16.90 12.85 25.52
C GLN A 287 -15.56 13.57 25.35
N LEU A 288 -15.46 14.83 25.76
CA LEU A 288 -14.23 15.61 25.70
C LEU A 288 -13.11 14.97 26.55
N ARG A 289 -13.42 14.55 27.78
CA ARG A 289 -12.47 13.84 28.64
C ARG A 289 -11.96 12.56 27.99
N GLN A 290 -12.84 11.78 27.35
CA GLN A 290 -12.45 10.54 26.68
C GLN A 290 -11.60 10.79 25.43
N ILE A 291 -11.90 11.83 24.65
CA ILE A 291 -11.06 12.25 23.52
C ILE A 291 -9.65 12.58 24.00
N PHE A 292 -9.49 13.30 25.13
CA PHE A 292 -8.17 13.56 25.69
C PHE A 292 -7.47 12.29 26.19
N GLY A 293 -8.20 11.37 26.82
CA GLY A 293 -7.66 10.05 27.20
C GLY A 293 -7.10 9.27 26.00
N LEU A 294 -7.85 9.23 24.90
CA LEU A 294 -7.39 8.61 23.65
C LEU A 294 -6.20 9.33 23.03
N TRP A 295 -6.21 10.66 23.06
CA TRP A 295 -5.08 11.46 22.58
C TRP A 295 -3.81 11.09 23.35
N ASP A 296 -3.88 11.08 24.68
CA ASP A 296 -2.76 10.69 25.54
C ASP A 296 -2.30 9.26 25.25
N TYR A 297 -3.23 8.32 25.11
CA TYR A 297 -2.91 6.94 24.71
C TYR A 297 -2.18 6.87 23.36
N PHE A 298 -2.64 7.60 22.33
CA PHE A 298 -1.98 7.62 21.02
C PHE A 298 -0.60 8.29 21.07
N THR A 299 -0.40 9.32 21.89
CA THR A 299 0.95 9.89 22.11
C THR A 299 1.88 8.87 22.78
N ILE A 300 1.40 8.13 23.76
CA ILE A 300 2.13 7.03 24.41
C ILE A 300 2.45 5.94 23.39
N CYS A 301 1.53 5.58 22.51
CA CYS A 301 1.77 4.60 21.43
C CYS A 301 2.88 5.05 20.48
N GLY A 302 2.94 6.36 20.16
CA GLY A 302 4.04 6.94 19.38
C GLY A 302 5.40 6.74 20.06
N LEU A 303 5.47 6.97 21.37
CA LEU A 303 6.68 6.73 22.17
C LEU A 303 7.01 5.24 22.29
N ARG A 304 6.00 4.38 22.51
CA ARG A 304 6.16 2.91 22.58
C ARG A 304 6.65 2.33 21.26
N LYS A 305 6.20 2.86 20.12
CA LYS A 305 6.73 2.46 18.82
C LYS A 305 8.23 2.70 18.71
N LYS A 306 8.70 3.86 19.18
CA LYS A 306 10.12 4.24 19.09
C LYS A 306 11.00 3.50 20.11
N TYR A 307 10.58 3.46 21.37
CA TYR A 307 11.41 3.01 22.48
C TYR A 307 10.96 1.69 23.10
N GLY A 308 9.81 1.14 22.72
CA GLY A 308 9.19 -0.04 23.34
C GLY A 308 10.10 -1.28 23.38
N ARG A 309 11.03 -1.42 22.43
CA ARG A 309 12.05 -2.48 22.42
C ARG A 309 12.91 -2.56 23.69
N TYR A 310 13.06 -1.45 24.41
CA TYR A 310 13.85 -1.37 25.65
C TYR A 310 12.99 -1.56 26.90
N ARG A 311 11.67 -1.64 26.73
CA ARG A 311 10.73 -1.75 27.83
C ARG A 311 10.83 -3.14 28.46
N PRO A 312 10.80 -3.26 29.80
CA PRO A 312 10.91 -4.56 30.44
C PRO A 312 9.64 -5.39 30.21
N SER A 313 9.77 -6.57 29.59
CA SER A 313 8.65 -7.45 29.27
C SER A 313 8.01 -8.16 30.48
N GLN A 314 8.77 -8.31 31.57
CA GLN A 314 8.37 -9.09 32.75
C GLN A 314 7.78 -8.25 33.89
N SER A 315 7.80 -6.92 33.79
CA SER A 315 7.33 -6.02 34.83
C SER A 315 6.27 -5.05 34.29
N SER A 316 5.07 -5.56 34.01
CA SER A 316 3.89 -4.71 33.93
C SER A 316 3.79 -3.91 35.23
N LEU A 317 3.43 -2.62 35.18
CA LEU A 317 3.30 -1.80 36.40
C LEU A 317 2.31 -2.39 37.42
N SER A 318 1.41 -3.27 36.96
CA SER A 318 0.51 -4.08 37.78
C SER A 318 1.25 -5.16 38.58
N LYS A 319 2.31 -5.77 38.04
CA LYS A 319 3.15 -6.78 38.69
C LYS A 319 4.46 -6.13 39.15
N LYS A 320 4.43 -5.52 40.33
CA LYS A 320 5.59 -4.84 40.97
C LYS A 320 6.61 -5.85 41.51
N VAL A 321 7.28 -6.56 40.62
CA VAL A 321 8.38 -7.50 40.96
C VAL A 321 9.52 -6.76 41.66
N GLU A 322 10.26 -7.41 42.55
CA GLU A 322 11.43 -6.79 43.21
C GLU A 322 12.42 -6.20 42.18
N GLY A 323 12.86 -4.97 42.43
CA GLY A 323 13.76 -4.26 41.53
C GLY A 323 13.09 -3.67 40.27
N TRP A 324 11.76 -3.68 40.16
CA TRP A 324 11.06 -3.07 39.02
C TRP A 324 11.50 -1.62 38.78
N GLN A 325 11.73 -0.82 39.82
CA GLN A 325 12.16 0.58 39.69
C GLN A 325 13.47 0.69 38.88
N ILE A 326 14.41 -0.21 39.14
CA ILE A 326 15.72 -0.24 38.47
C ILE A 326 15.54 -0.60 36.99
N LEU A 327 14.69 -1.58 36.68
CA LEU A 327 14.37 -1.96 35.30
C LEU A 327 13.74 -0.81 34.51
N TRP A 328 12.83 -0.06 35.13
CA TRP A 328 12.18 1.10 34.51
C TRP A 328 13.14 2.30 34.36
N TRP A 329 14.06 2.52 35.29
CA TRP A 329 15.15 3.50 35.14
C TRP A 329 16.12 3.12 34.02
N HIS A 330 16.49 1.84 33.92
CA HIS A 330 17.30 1.34 32.80
C HIS A 330 16.58 1.51 31.46
N TYR A 331 15.28 1.26 31.42
CA TYR A 331 14.47 1.53 30.23
C TYR A 331 14.58 3.01 29.80
N ALA A 332 14.33 3.95 30.72
CA ALA A 332 14.43 5.38 30.45
C ALA A 332 15.85 5.77 29.98
N GLN A 333 16.88 5.23 30.62
CA GLN A 333 18.28 5.45 30.24
C GLN A 333 18.56 4.93 28.82
N GLN A 334 18.17 3.70 28.49
CA GLN A 334 18.41 3.12 27.16
C GLN A 334 17.65 3.86 26.06
N ALA A 335 16.44 4.34 26.33
CA ALA A 335 15.66 5.14 25.40
C ALA A 335 16.42 6.42 24.97
N ILE A 336 16.98 7.16 25.94
CA ILE A 336 17.79 8.37 25.68
C ILE A 336 19.11 8.00 24.99
N LEU A 337 19.80 6.97 25.48
CA LEU A 337 21.07 6.52 24.90
C LEU A 337 20.91 6.02 23.46
N ALA A 338 19.76 5.45 23.09
CA ALA A 338 19.49 5.03 21.72
C ALA A 338 19.56 6.21 20.75
N ASP A 339 18.91 7.34 21.09
CA ASP A 339 18.94 8.56 20.27
C ASP A 339 20.35 9.16 20.18
N VAL A 340 21.06 9.22 21.32
CA VAL A 340 22.44 9.74 21.37
C VAL A 340 23.38 8.86 20.54
N ARG A 341 23.31 7.53 20.72
CA ARG A 341 24.12 6.57 19.97
C ARG A 341 23.79 6.63 18.49
N GLN A 342 22.53 6.73 18.09
CA GLN A 342 22.15 6.86 16.68
C GLN A 342 22.74 8.13 16.06
N ARG A 343 22.68 9.26 16.77
CA ARG A 343 23.28 10.54 16.32
C ARG A 343 24.79 10.43 16.18
N LEU A 344 25.49 9.92 17.19
CA LEU A 344 26.94 9.74 17.17
C LEU A 344 27.36 8.73 16.09
N ARG A 345 26.57 7.66 15.89
CA ARG A 345 26.83 6.67 14.85
C ARG A 345 26.80 7.29 13.46
N ARG A 346 25.88 8.23 13.17
CA ARG A 346 25.80 8.91 11.88
C ARG A 346 27.04 9.76 11.56
N ILE A 347 27.74 10.27 12.57
CA ILE A 347 28.90 11.17 12.42
C ILE A 347 30.23 10.39 12.44
N SER A 348 30.24 9.17 12.99
CA SER A 348 31.46 8.39 13.13
C SER A 348 32.05 7.96 11.78
N TRP A 349 33.36 8.20 11.60
CA TRP A 349 34.12 7.80 10.41
C TRP A 349 34.12 6.29 10.15
N SER A 350 34.15 5.47 11.20
CA SER A 350 34.09 4.01 11.05
C SER A 350 32.75 3.55 10.46
N ASN A 351 31.64 4.15 10.91
CA ASN A 351 30.32 3.88 10.35
C ASN A 351 30.17 4.44 8.94
N LEU A 352 30.79 5.59 8.63
CA LEU A 352 30.84 6.08 7.26
C LEU A 352 31.53 5.08 6.33
N GLY A 353 32.67 4.53 6.76
CA GLY A 353 33.38 3.46 6.03
C GLY A 353 32.51 2.22 5.83
N GLN A 354 31.81 1.76 6.88
CA GLN A 354 30.87 0.65 6.79
C GLN A 354 29.72 0.95 5.82
N ARG A 355 29.11 2.13 5.89
CA ARG A 355 28.03 2.56 4.97
C ARG A 355 28.51 2.60 3.52
N LEU A 356 29.74 3.05 3.25
CA LEU A 356 30.30 3.03 1.90
C LEU A 356 30.47 1.60 1.37
N ASN A 357 30.94 0.67 2.21
CA ASN A 357 31.06 -0.75 1.85
C ASN A 357 29.69 -1.38 1.60
N TYR A 358 28.72 -1.13 2.50
CA TYR A 358 27.32 -1.57 2.33
C TYR A 358 26.72 -1.03 1.03
N ARG A 359 26.91 0.27 0.74
CA ARG A 359 26.47 0.89 -0.51
C ARG A 359 27.04 0.18 -1.73
N ARG A 360 28.37 -0.03 -1.79
CA ARG A 360 29.02 -0.71 -2.93
C ARG A 360 28.43 -2.11 -3.13
N ARG A 361 28.39 -2.90 -2.06
CA ARG A 361 27.84 -4.26 -2.06
C ARG A 361 26.38 -4.29 -2.54
N TYR A 362 25.54 -3.39 -2.03
CA TYR A 362 24.13 -3.30 -2.42
C TYR A 362 23.98 -3.00 -3.91
N ILE A 363 24.70 -1.97 -4.38
CA ILE A 363 24.65 -1.54 -5.79
C ILE A 363 25.09 -2.68 -6.70
N ASP A 364 26.13 -3.42 -6.34
CA ASP A 364 26.65 -4.52 -7.17
C ASP A 364 25.67 -5.69 -7.22
N LEU A 365 25.09 -6.09 -6.08
CA LEU A 365 24.06 -7.14 -6.02
C LEU A 365 22.80 -6.75 -6.79
N TYR A 366 22.32 -5.52 -6.61
CA TYR A 366 21.13 -5.04 -7.28
C TYR A 366 21.35 -4.90 -8.79
N ARG A 367 22.52 -4.45 -9.22
CA ARG A 367 22.91 -4.42 -10.63
C ARG A 367 22.92 -5.82 -11.23
N ARG A 368 23.54 -6.79 -10.54
CA ARG A 368 23.57 -8.20 -10.98
C ARG A 368 22.16 -8.79 -11.07
N LYS A 369 21.28 -8.47 -10.12
CA LYS A 369 19.85 -8.81 -10.20
C LYS A 369 19.22 -8.24 -11.48
N LEU A 370 19.45 -6.98 -11.80
CA LEU A 370 18.92 -6.34 -13.01
C LEU A 370 19.49 -6.97 -14.30
N GLU A 371 20.77 -7.31 -14.34
CA GLU A 371 21.42 -7.97 -15.48
C GLU A 371 20.84 -9.37 -15.72
N LEU A 372 20.63 -10.17 -14.66
CA LEU A 372 20.02 -11.49 -14.76
C LEU A 372 18.58 -11.41 -15.27
N LEU A 373 17.80 -10.44 -14.77
CA LEU A 373 16.44 -10.20 -15.25
C LEU A 373 16.39 -9.76 -16.72
N GLN A 374 17.37 -9.00 -17.20
CA GLN A 374 17.48 -8.64 -18.62
C GLN A 374 17.77 -9.83 -19.53
N ASN A 375 18.53 -10.79 -19.02
CA ASN A 375 18.87 -12.01 -19.73
C ASN A 375 17.82 -13.12 -19.56
N GLU A 376 16.67 -12.81 -18.94
CA GLU A 376 15.59 -13.77 -18.63
C GLU A 376 16.07 -14.98 -17.81
N GLN A 377 17.14 -14.80 -17.04
CA GLN A 377 17.71 -15.83 -16.18
C GLN A 377 17.07 -15.77 -14.79
N VAL A 378 16.88 -16.95 -14.19
CA VAL A 378 16.41 -17.06 -12.81
C VAL A 378 17.43 -16.41 -11.88
N VAL A 379 16.97 -15.43 -11.10
CA VAL A 379 17.81 -14.77 -10.09
C VAL A 379 18.16 -15.77 -9.01
N SER A 380 19.46 -15.90 -8.69
CA SER A 380 19.90 -16.78 -7.59
C SER A 380 19.20 -16.41 -6.29
N LYS A 381 18.73 -17.42 -5.55
CA LYS A 381 18.08 -17.25 -4.24
C LYS A 381 18.99 -16.53 -3.25
N ASP A 382 20.29 -16.75 -3.34
CA ASP A 382 21.29 -16.12 -2.45
C ASP A 382 21.29 -14.59 -2.62
N ILE A 383 21.23 -14.10 -3.86
CA ILE A 383 21.21 -12.65 -4.17
C ILE A 383 19.94 -12.01 -3.60
N LEU A 384 18.80 -12.70 -3.73
CA LEU A 384 17.53 -12.19 -3.22
C LEU A 384 17.50 -12.15 -1.69
N GLN A 385 17.96 -13.21 -1.02
CA GLN A 385 18.02 -13.26 0.45
C GLN A 385 18.98 -12.20 1.01
N GLU A 386 20.12 -12.00 0.35
CA GLU A 386 21.10 -11.00 0.77
C GLU A 386 20.56 -9.57 0.58
N LEU A 387 19.93 -9.27 -0.56
CA LEU A 387 19.25 -8.00 -0.78
C LEU A 387 18.11 -7.78 0.22
N GLU A 388 17.34 -8.81 0.55
CA GLU A 388 16.26 -8.72 1.55
C GLU A 388 16.82 -8.40 2.94
N LYS A 389 17.92 -9.04 3.34
CA LYS A 389 18.61 -8.73 4.60
C LYS A 389 19.10 -7.28 4.62
N MET A 390 19.70 -6.82 3.54
CA MET A 390 20.17 -5.43 3.43
C MET A 390 18.99 -4.44 3.42
N ASP A 391 17.89 -4.77 2.74
CA ASP A 391 16.66 -3.97 2.71
C ASP A 391 16.01 -3.88 4.10
N LYS A 392 16.14 -4.90 4.96
CA LYS A 392 15.68 -4.83 6.36
C LYS A 392 16.50 -3.82 7.17
N GLU A 393 17.83 -3.79 6.99
CA GLU A 393 18.75 -2.94 7.76
C GLU A 393 18.86 -1.49 7.24
N CYS A 394 18.73 -1.24 5.93
CA CYS A 394 18.99 0.08 5.31
C CYS A 394 17.79 1.04 5.38
N ASP A 395 18.04 2.35 5.51
CA ASP A 395 16.96 3.35 5.44
C ASP A 395 16.32 3.40 4.04
N ILE A 396 15.05 3.80 3.95
CA ILE A 396 14.29 3.84 2.67
C ILE A 396 15.00 4.75 1.65
N ASP A 397 15.46 5.93 2.07
CA ASP A 397 16.12 6.89 1.20
C ASP A 397 17.45 6.33 0.64
N ASP A 398 18.20 5.60 1.48
CA ASP A 398 19.43 4.93 1.08
C ASP A 398 19.11 3.86 0.02
N ILE A 399 18.11 3.01 0.26
CA ILE A 399 17.67 1.97 -0.70
C ILE A 399 17.30 2.60 -2.04
N LEU A 400 16.46 3.64 -2.04
CA LEU A 400 16.05 4.34 -3.27
C LEU A 400 17.25 4.95 -4.01
N SER A 401 18.18 5.56 -3.27
CA SER A 401 19.39 6.12 -3.84
C SER A 401 20.26 5.04 -4.49
N TYR A 402 20.46 3.89 -3.83
CA TYR A 402 21.29 2.81 -4.32
C TYR A 402 20.68 2.13 -5.55
N ARG A 403 19.37 1.87 -5.52
CA ARG A 403 18.63 1.33 -6.69
C ARG A 403 18.69 2.28 -7.87
N SER A 404 18.49 3.58 -7.65
CA SER A 404 18.58 4.59 -8.71
C SER A 404 19.98 4.67 -9.33
N PHE A 405 21.03 4.53 -8.51
CA PHE A 405 22.41 4.56 -8.98
C PHE A 405 22.79 3.29 -9.77
N ALA A 406 22.33 2.12 -9.32
CA ALA A 406 22.51 0.87 -10.04
C ALA A 406 21.78 0.89 -11.39
N GLU A 407 20.55 1.41 -11.44
CA GLU A 407 19.80 1.61 -12.69
C GLU A 407 20.54 2.53 -13.67
N ARG A 408 21.09 3.66 -13.20
CA ARG A 408 21.87 4.59 -14.03
C ARG A 408 23.13 3.94 -14.60
N GLN A 409 23.90 3.24 -13.76
CA GLN A 409 25.10 2.53 -14.23
C GLN A 409 24.78 1.53 -15.33
N LEU A 410 23.68 0.80 -15.19
CA LEU A 410 23.26 -0.16 -16.19
C LEU A 410 22.82 0.54 -17.48
N GLN A 411 22.09 1.66 -17.40
CA GLN A 411 21.75 2.47 -18.57
C GLN A 411 23.00 2.98 -19.30
N ASP A 412 24.00 3.47 -18.57
CA ASP A 412 25.26 3.95 -19.16
C ASP A 412 26.03 2.83 -19.88
N LEU A 413 26.04 1.61 -19.33
CA LEU A 413 26.65 0.44 -19.98
C LEU A 413 25.91 0.07 -21.28
N LEU A 414 24.58 0.14 -21.29
CA LEU A 414 23.78 -0.09 -22.49
C LEU A 414 23.99 0.99 -23.57
N LEU A 415 24.21 2.24 -23.16
CA LEU A 415 24.53 3.33 -24.10
C LEU A 415 25.94 3.15 -24.68
N LYS A 416 26.90 2.73 -23.86
CA LYS A 416 28.27 2.43 -24.30
C LYS A 416 28.32 1.24 -25.26
N SER A 417 27.60 0.16 -24.99
CA SER A 417 27.54 -0.99 -25.91
C SER A 417 26.93 -0.63 -27.27
N LYS A 418 25.89 0.22 -27.29
CA LYS A 418 25.33 0.78 -28.53
C LYS A 418 26.35 1.60 -29.33
N SER A 419 27.16 2.42 -28.66
CA SER A 419 28.19 3.22 -29.33
C SER A 419 29.30 2.37 -29.96
N SER A 420 29.72 1.29 -29.29
CA SER A 420 30.74 0.37 -29.81
C SER A 420 30.25 -0.46 -31.01
N THR A 421 28.96 -0.79 -31.09
CA THR A 421 28.42 -1.52 -32.25
C THR A 421 28.18 -0.61 -33.46
N SER A 422 27.93 0.70 -33.26
CA SER A 422 27.76 1.65 -34.38
C SER A 422 29.08 2.04 -35.07
N GLY A 423 30.22 1.91 -34.38
CA GLY A 423 31.54 2.22 -34.94
C GLY A 423 32.14 1.13 -35.84
N ALA A 424 31.57 -0.09 -35.84
CA ALA A 424 32.09 -1.24 -36.59
C ALA A 424 31.30 -1.56 -37.87
N ASN A 425 30.10 -1.01 -38.06
CA ASN A 425 29.21 -1.32 -39.19
C ASN A 425 29.14 -0.20 -40.23
N ASN A 426 30.29 0.32 -40.68
CA ASN A 426 30.32 1.28 -41.80
C ASN A 426 31.02 0.74 -43.06
N ILE A 427 31.25 -0.58 -43.14
CA ILE A 427 31.62 -1.24 -44.39
C ILE A 427 30.77 -2.51 -44.50
N MET A 428 30.05 -2.60 -45.63
CA MET A 428 29.26 -3.73 -46.17
C MET A 428 27.73 -3.76 -45.97
N SER A 429 27.08 -3.58 -47.14
CA SER A 429 25.82 -4.12 -47.64
C SER A 429 24.48 -3.58 -47.13
N SER A 430 23.88 -2.78 -48.02
CA SER A 430 22.45 -2.64 -48.23
C SER A 430 21.81 -3.95 -48.71
N GLN A 431 21.29 -4.77 -47.79
CA GLN A 431 20.21 -5.75 -48.04
C GLN A 431 19.87 -6.51 -46.74
N GLU A 432 19.18 -5.87 -45.79
CA GLU A 432 18.53 -6.58 -44.66
C GLU A 432 17.62 -5.60 -43.90
N LYS A 433 16.47 -5.24 -44.51
CA LYS A 433 15.50 -4.31 -43.90
C LYS A 433 14.25 -4.98 -43.31
N ASN A 434 14.11 -6.31 -43.39
CA ASN A 434 12.90 -7.00 -42.92
C ASN A 434 13.11 -7.92 -41.70
N GLN A 435 14.34 -8.17 -41.24
CA GLN A 435 14.60 -8.97 -40.01
C GLN A 435 14.83 -8.11 -38.74
N ASN A 436 15.07 -6.81 -38.90
CA ASN A 436 15.30 -5.90 -37.77
C ASN A 436 14.02 -5.53 -37.02
N ASP A 437 12.85 -5.61 -37.66
CA ASP A 437 11.59 -5.25 -37.01
C ASP A 437 11.12 -6.30 -35.99
N GLU A 438 11.34 -7.61 -36.23
CA GLU A 438 11.09 -8.67 -35.24
C GLU A 438 12.10 -8.66 -34.08
N GLN A 439 13.36 -8.32 -34.35
CA GLN A 439 14.35 -8.12 -33.28
C GLN A 439 14.08 -6.85 -32.45
N SER A 440 13.49 -5.81 -33.05
CA SER A 440 13.05 -4.61 -32.33
C SER A 440 11.83 -4.89 -31.45
N ALA A 441 10.88 -5.70 -31.92
CA ALA A 441 9.69 -6.11 -31.18
C ALA A 441 10.01 -7.08 -30.03
N SER A 442 10.94 -8.02 -30.22
CA SER A 442 11.42 -8.89 -29.14
C SER A 442 12.25 -8.12 -28.09
N ARG A 443 13.07 -7.14 -28.51
CA ARG A 443 13.74 -6.21 -27.57
C ARG A 443 12.76 -5.27 -26.87
N ALA A 444 11.64 -4.89 -27.54
CA ALA A 444 10.54 -4.15 -26.94
C ALA A 444 9.81 -4.98 -25.85
N ARG A 445 9.74 -6.30 -25.99
CA ARG A 445 9.26 -7.19 -24.94
C ARG A 445 10.24 -7.31 -23.77
N ARG A 446 11.56 -7.32 -24.05
CA ARG A 446 12.62 -7.41 -23.02
C ARG A 446 12.66 -6.21 -22.05
N TRP A 447 12.38 -4.97 -22.48
CA TRP A 447 12.35 -3.82 -21.55
C TRP A 447 11.07 -3.75 -20.70
N LEU A 448 9.95 -4.30 -21.18
CA LEU A 448 8.74 -4.47 -20.38
C LEU A 448 8.92 -5.54 -19.30
N ASN A 449 9.55 -6.68 -19.64
CA ASN A 449 9.94 -7.71 -18.67
C ASN A 449 10.90 -7.11 -17.62
N TRP A 450 11.86 -6.29 -18.05
CA TRP A 450 12.77 -5.55 -17.16
C TRP A 450 12.04 -4.59 -16.19
N LEU A 451 10.97 -3.93 -16.63
CA LEU A 451 10.18 -3.02 -15.79
C LEU A 451 9.16 -3.74 -14.89
N SER A 452 8.55 -4.83 -15.36
CA SER A 452 7.57 -5.59 -14.56
C SER A 452 8.24 -6.47 -13.50
N LEU A 453 9.39 -7.09 -13.80
CA LEU A 453 10.09 -8.01 -12.90
C LEU A 453 11.09 -7.30 -11.97
N GLY A 454 11.61 -6.15 -12.37
CA GLY A 454 12.60 -5.37 -11.61
C GLY A 454 11.99 -4.33 -10.66
N MET A 455 10.81 -3.78 -10.97
CA MET A 455 10.17 -2.69 -10.19
C MET A 455 8.98 -3.12 -9.32
N LEU A 456 8.39 -4.30 -9.55
CA LEU A 456 7.47 -4.90 -8.59
C LEU A 456 8.32 -5.81 -7.71
N GLY A 457 8.76 -5.30 -6.57
CA GLY A 457 9.65 -5.98 -5.65
C GLY A 457 9.30 -7.47 -5.48
N ALA A 458 10.17 -8.34 -6.02
CA ALA A 458 10.39 -9.67 -5.48
C ALA A 458 11.00 -9.49 -4.07
N GLY A 459 10.14 -9.17 -3.12
CA GLY A 459 10.40 -9.03 -1.69
C GLY A 459 9.27 -9.73 -0.96
N GLY A 460 9.47 -11.01 -0.68
CA GLY A 460 8.50 -11.87 -0.02
C GLY A 460 8.50 -13.27 -0.59
N THR A 461 9.45 -14.11 -0.18
CA THR A 461 9.26 -15.56 -0.22
C THR A 461 9.58 -16.13 1.16
N ALA A 462 8.57 -16.11 2.03
CA ALA A 462 8.48 -17.05 3.15
C ALA A 462 7.32 -18.03 2.95
N ASP A 463 6.24 -17.64 2.25
CA ASP A 463 5.14 -18.56 1.95
C ASP A 463 4.80 -18.55 0.46
N THR A 464 4.65 -19.77 -0.07
CA THR A 464 4.16 -20.13 -1.39
C THR A 464 2.70 -19.70 -1.57
N SER A 465 2.44 -18.40 -1.62
CA SER A 465 1.12 -17.83 -1.96
C SER A 465 1.15 -16.35 -2.39
N SER A 466 2.33 -15.77 -2.64
CA SER A 466 2.48 -14.33 -2.82
C SER A 466 2.96 -13.95 -4.24
N PHE A 467 2.13 -13.18 -4.96
CA PHE A 467 2.32 -12.20 -6.08
C PHE A 467 3.46 -12.32 -7.12
N ALA A 468 4.39 -13.26 -7.02
CA ALA A 468 5.52 -13.45 -7.92
C ALA A 468 5.65 -14.94 -8.32
N GLY A 469 4.53 -15.57 -8.66
CA GLY A 469 4.56 -16.80 -9.44
C GLY A 469 5.20 -16.48 -10.78
N VAL A 470 6.44 -16.93 -10.96
CA VAL A 470 7.11 -16.97 -12.26
C VAL A 470 6.11 -17.55 -13.27
N VAL A 471 5.74 -16.77 -14.26
CA VAL A 471 5.05 -17.30 -15.44
C VAL A 471 6.02 -18.29 -16.04
N SER A 472 5.74 -19.58 -15.92
CA SER A 472 6.54 -20.62 -16.55
C SER A 472 6.45 -20.47 -18.07
N ASP A 473 7.60 -20.56 -18.75
CA ASP A 473 7.76 -20.43 -20.20
C ASP A 473 6.91 -21.42 -21.01
N GLU A 474 6.31 -22.43 -20.37
CA GLU A 474 5.37 -23.37 -21.00
C GLU A 474 4.10 -22.67 -21.50
N ILE A 475 3.68 -21.54 -20.91
CA ILE A 475 2.48 -20.79 -21.35
C ILE A 475 2.81 -19.86 -22.54
N ILE A 476 4.08 -19.56 -22.78
CA ILE A 476 4.53 -18.62 -23.83
C ILE A 476 4.73 -19.35 -25.17
N LYS A 477 4.84 -20.69 -25.17
CA LYS A 477 5.14 -21.46 -26.39
C LYS A 477 3.93 -21.76 -27.28
N ASP A 478 2.70 -21.63 -26.77
CA ASP A 478 1.48 -21.94 -27.52
C ASP A 478 0.71 -20.66 -27.95
N VAL A 479 1.43 -19.58 -28.28
CA VAL A 479 0.90 -18.38 -28.95
C VAL A 479 1.01 -18.51 -30.46
#